data_AF-A0A0K0JAC8-F1
#
_entry.id   AF-A0A0K0JAC8-F1
#
_cell.length_a   1.000
_cell.length_b   1.000
_cell.length_c   1.000
_cell.angle_alpha   90.00
_cell.angle_beta   90.00
_cell.angle_gamma   90.00
#
_symmetry.space_group_name_H-M   'P 1'
#
loop_
_entity.id
_entity.type
_entity.pdbx_description
1 polymer ?
#
loop_
_entity_poly.entity_id
_entity_poly.type
_entity_poly.pdbx_seq_one_letter_code
_entity_poly.pdbx_strand_id
1 'polypeptide(L)'
;MNDEHIEIEDCAVVENDTNVRSSLGRKTVLKRQTTLDAFLPNGSNRKLFVSDKLIHRKAKSNRMSMTITHSVVSKSKLKSRKSFGSVVEEVDHDGGRNRYDWVRMSDVMEKAKMKAENATLDKYVKVGTHFTHCSLNKKSVIESIRCYKDMYPDLNNRDVSDVVLVCINSISSETLFKPCPVLCADPTYGWNSGKKYVRLPYSICNVTDGVARYEIIQIAISKLLKPLKTYKQIEECIRSYSRTKRFDALGLLFEKILDEKLRLEYLTTVIPFMAKLALESPSLITQPIPILRRGISGSVTISQHQAASLLAHAFFCTFPSRNTVSNDLPSVNFYRLFSLYSTNAVEKLRCLMHYFHMISKKMPTGLLTIRRQNDVAQKWSSMNLPLSKLYVSHTGTIEDDGHGMLQVDFANEYIGGGVLGSGCVQEEIRFLTCPEMIVSMILCERMHHNEAIVICGAERFSDYNGYGSSFRWRPMEKMDSFPRDRFNRLCCELVAIDALPFYNKHEQFNIDLVNRELLKAYVGFAVNDGTMKPVATGNWGCGVFGGDLHLKSLIQLMASSAQKRCLCYFTFGDLKFAENFTEIYEMLVQADITVRQLYDIVHGYCCEYDKNNSPPLFEYISWKIRGNTAYS
;
A
#
# COMPACT_ATOMS: atom_id res chain seq x y z
N MET A 1 -21.53 -27.03 -35.40
CA MET A 1 -21.42 -28.47 -35.14
C MET A 1 -20.37 -28.63 -34.06
N ASN A 2 -20.72 -29.36 -33.00
CA ASN A 2 -19.92 -29.60 -31.78
C ASN A 2 -19.63 -28.34 -30.95
N ASP A 3 -20.66 -27.90 -30.23
CA ASP A 3 -20.52 -27.12 -29.00
C ASP A 3 -20.03 -28.03 -27.86
N GLU A 4 -19.03 -27.60 -27.10
CA GLU A 4 -18.72 -28.15 -25.78
C GLU A 4 -18.83 -27.03 -24.74
N HIS A 5 -19.97 -26.97 -24.06
CA HIS A 5 -20.15 -26.15 -22.87
C HIS A 5 -19.36 -26.76 -21.70
N ILE A 6 -18.43 -25.99 -21.14
CA ILE A 6 -17.78 -26.32 -19.86
C ILE A 6 -18.29 -25.34 -18.81
N GLU A 7 -19.28 -25.79 -18.04
CA GLU A 7 -19.63 -25.17 -16.76
C GLU A 7 -18.52 -25.46 -15.76
N ILE A 8 -18.06 -24.43 -15.04
CA ILE A 8 -17.08 -24.57 -13.96
C ILE A 8 -17.79 -24.31 -12.64
N GLU A 9 -18.26 -25.37 -12.00
CA GLU A 9 -18.72 -25.32 -10.61
C GLU A 9 -17.57 -24.95 -9.65
N ASP A 10 -17.91 -24.36 -8.50
CA ASP A 10 -17.00 -24.04 -7.38
C ASP A 10 -16.45 -25.35 -6.75
N CYS A 11 -15.51 -26.03 -7.41
CA CYS A 11 -14.90 -27.26 -6.87
C CYS A 11 -13.97 -26.98 -5.68
N ALA A 12 -14.35 -27.51 -4.50
CA ALA A 12 -13.46 -27.68 -3.37
C ALA A 12 -12.39 -28.74 -3.70
N VAL A 13 -11.11 -28.40 -3.53
CA VAL A 13 -10.00 -29.33 -3.79
C VAL A 13 -9.87 -30.30 -2.62
N VAL A 14 -10.06 -31.59 -2.91
CA VAL A 14 -9.64 -32.72 -2.08
C VAL A 14 -8.44 -33.36 -2.77
N GLU A 15 -7.26 -33.29 -2.15
CA GLU A 15 -6.07 -33.97 -2.65
C GLU A 15 -6.10 -35.46 -2.28
N ASN A 16 -5.78 -36.33 -3.25
CA ASN A 16 -5.53 -37.75 -3.05
C ASN A 16 -4.11 -38.08 -3.54
N ASP A 17 -3.31 -38.70 -2.68
CA ASP A 17 -1.93 -39.12 -2.99
C ASP A 17 -1.87 -40.25 -4.02
N THR A 18 -0.82 -40.26 -4.87
CA THR A 18 -0.19 -41.51 -5.32
C THR A 18 1.25 -41.31 -5.79
N ASN A 19 2.12 -42.27 -5.44
CA ASN A 19 3.59 -42.20 -5.63
C ASN A 19 4.06 -42.53 -7.05
N VAL A 20 5.10 -41.84 -7.55
CA VAL A 20 6.19 -42.44 -8.36
C VAL A 20 7.55 -41.84 -7.97
N ARG A 21 8.60 -42.68 -7.91
CA ARG A 21 9.98 -42.33 -7.52
C ARG A 21 10.89 -42.01 -8.72
N SER A 22 11.82 -41.07 -8.50
CA SER A 22 13.26 -41.05 -8.89
C SER A 22 13.67 -39.59 -9.21
N SER A 23 14.86 -39.05 -8.97
CA SER A 23 16.08 -39.37 -8.21
C SER A 23 17.02 -38.15 -8.41
N LEU A 24 18.06 -37.98 -7.57
CA LEU A 24 19.20 -37.03 -7.71
C LEU A 24 18.99 -35.52 -7.43
N GLY A 25 19.77 -35.00 -6.47
CA GLY A 25 20.49 -33.73 -6.66
C GLY A 25 20.22 -32.56 -5.71
N ARG A 26 21.11 -32.38 -4.72
CA ARG A 26 21.37 -31.16 -3.91
C ARG A 26 20.23 -30.55 -3.08
N LYS A 27 20.35 -30.74 -1.76
CA LYS A 27 19.63 -30.02 -0.70
C LYS A 27 19.89 -28.50 -0.78
N THR A 28 18.84 -27.71 -0.93
CA THR A 28 18.76 -26.33 -0.39
C THR A 28 17.48 -26.23 0.43
N VAL A 29 17.60 -25.88 1.71
CA VAL A 29 16.47 -25.82 2.63
C VAL A 29 15.76 -24.48 2.49
N LEU A 30 14.84 -24.38 1.52
CA LEU A 30 13.85 -23.30 1.53
C LEU A 30 12.89 -23.53 2.71
N LYS A 31 13.14 -22.85 3.83
CA LYS A 31 12.10 -22.61 4.83
C LYS A 31 11.01 -21.75 4.17
N ARG A 32 9.90 -22.38 3.76
CA ARG A 32 8.66 -21.67 3.45
C ARG A 32 8.16 -20.98 4.71
N GLN A 33 8.42 -19.68 4.85
CA GLN A 33 7.77 -18.84 5.84
C GLN A 33 6.32 -18.62 5.37
N THR A 34 5.36 -19.28 6.00
CA THR A 34 3.92 -19.05 5.75
C THR A 34 3.52 -17.68 6.27
N THR A 35 3.36 -16.72 5.35
CA THR A 35 2.76 -15.40 5.63
C THR A 35 1.28 -15.60 5.96
N LEU A 36 0.94 -15.56 7.25
CA LEU A 36 -0.40 -15.87 7.73
C LEU A 36 -1.25 -14.62 7.95
N ASP A 37 -2.52 -14.71 7.54
CA ASP A 37 -3.51 -13.65 7.47
C ASP A 37 -3.70 -12.80 8.75
N ALA A 38 -3.17 -11.59 8.74
CA ALA A 38 -3.38 -10.60 9.80
C ALA A 38 -4.62 -9.69 9.57
N PHE A 39 -5.69 -10.15 8.92
CA PHE A 39 -7.00 -9.44 8.87
C PHE A 39 -8.21 -10.36 8.62
N LEU A 40 -8.49 -11.28 9.54
CA LEU A 40 -9.79 -11.96 9.66
C LEU A 40 -10.47 -11.62 11.00
N PRO A 41 -11.67 -11.01 11.00
CA PRO A 41 -12.47 -10.89 12.21
C PRO A 41 -13.09 -12.25 12.57
N ASN A 42 -13.20 -12.52 13.88
CA ASN A 42 -13.69 -13.79 14.44
C ASN A 42 -14.94 -14.35 13.74
N GLY A 43 -14.81 -15.56 13.19
CA GLY A 43 -15.89 -16.37 12.64
C GLY A 43 -15.70 -17.83 13.03
N SER A 44 -16.53 -18.32 13.96
CA SER A 44 -16.41 -19.67 14.52
C SER A 44 -16.64 -20.77 13.47
N ASN A 45 -15.65 -21.64 13.26
CA ASN A 45 -15.86 -23.08 12.97
C ASN A 45 -14.54 -23.87 13.04
N ARG A 46 -14.39 -24.74 14.04
CA ARG A 46 -13.32 -25.76 14.12
C ARG A 46 -13.79 -27.09 13.54
N LYS A 47 -13.04 -27.64 12.57
CA LYS A 47 -12.88 -29.08 12.21
C LYS A 47 -11.73 -29.14 11.18
N LEU A 48 -10.46 -29.25 11.57
CA LEU A 48 -9.75 -30.44 12.09
C LEU A 48 -9.47 -31.49 10.99
N PHE A 49 -8.20 -31.63 10.60
CA PHE A 49 -7.55 -32.88 10.16
C PHE A 49 -6.02 -32.73 10.17
N VAL A 50 -5.32 -33.57 10.96
CA VAL A 50 -3.87 -33.82 10.84
C VAL A 50 -3.60 -35.29 11.16
N SER A 51 -3.01 -35.99 10.18
CA SER A 51 -2.29 -37.29 10.21
C SER A 51 -2.87 -38.52 10.94
N ASP A 52 -2.98 -39.62 10.20
CA ASP A 52 -2.97 -40.98 10.73
C ASP A 52 -1.67 -41.30 11.50
N LYS A 53 -1.78 -41.94 12.66
CA LYS A 53 -1.46 -43.39 12.80
C LYS A 53 -1.57 -43.93 14.25
N LEU A 54 -1.95 -45.21 14.30
CA LEU A 54 -1.83 -46.19 15.39
C LEU A 54 -2.75 -46.13 16.64
N ILE A 55 -3.75 -47.03 16.59
CA ILE A 55 -3.95 -48.16 17.54
C ILE A 55 -4.44 -47.90 18.99
N HIS A 56 -5.73 -48.25 19.16
CA HIS A 56 -6.38 -48.95 20.29
C HIS A 56 -6.77 -48.29 21.65
N ARG A 57 -8.07 -48.52 21.93
CA ARG A 57 -8.75 -48.85 23.21
C ARG A 57 -9.25 -47.71 24.13
N LYS A 58 -10.58 -47.50 24.01
CA LYS A 58 -11.62 -47.33 25.07
C LYS A 58 -11.07 -47.19 26.52
N ALA A 59 -11.49 -46.25 27.37
CA ALA A 59 -12.90 -45.96 27.70
C ALA A 59 -13.11 -44.71 28.61
N LYS A 60 -14.35 -44.18 28.58
CA LYS A 60 -15.11 -43.49 29.66
C LYS A 60 -14.47 -42.31 30.44
N SER A 61 -14.91 -41.10 30.08
CA SER A 61 -15.65 -40.13 30.92
C SER A 61 -15.36 -40.04 32.42
N ASN A 62 -14.98 -38.83 32.87
CA ASN A 62 -15.75 -38.15 33.92
C ASN A 62 -15.64 -36.62 33.91
N ARG A 63 -16.73 -35.95 34.34
CA ARG A 63 -16.87 -34.50 34.50
C ARG A 63 -16.11 -33.98 35.73
N MET A 64 -15.71 -32.71 35.69
CA MET A 64 -16.17 -31.72 36.68
C MET A 64 -16.42 -30.36 36.00
N SER A 65 -17.41 -29.65 36.50
CA SER A 65 -17.81 -28.29 36.09
C SER A 65 -18.29 -27.56 37.34
N MET A 66 -17.99 -26.27 37.47
CA MET A 66 -18.49 -25.46 38.59
C MET A 66 -18.99 -24.12 38.06
N THR A 67 -20.20 -23.74 38.46
CA THR A 67 -20.91 -22.53 38.01
C THR A 67 -21.46 -21.83 39.24
N ILE A 68 -21.25 -20.51 39.38
CA ILE A 68 -22.05 -19.67 40.28
C ILE A 68 -22.38 -18.36 39.57
N THR A 69 -23.66 -18.13 39.31
CA THR A 69 -24.26 -16.84 38.96
C THR A 69 -24.70 -16.10 40.22
N HIS A 70 -24.70 -14.76 40.23
CA HIS A 70 -25.81 -13.97 40.80
C HIS A 70 -25.82 -12.52 40.27
N SER A 71 -27.01 -11.93 40.20
CA SER A 71 -27.32 -10.57 39.75
C SER A 71 -27.73 -9.66 40.91
N VAL A 72 -27.69 -8.32 40.76
CA VAL A 72 -28.76 -7.35 41.12
C VAL A 72 -28.35 -5.88 40.91
N VAL A 73 -29.38 -5.05 40.71
CA VAL A 73 -29.52 -3.69 40.16
C VAL A 73 -28.97 -2.50 40.98
N SER A 74 -28.57 -1.45 40.25
CA SER A 74 -28.24 -0.03 40.54
C SER A 74 -28.59 0.66 41.89
N LYS A 75 -27.73 1.60 42.34
CA LYS A 75 -27.93 3.09 42.20
C LYS A 75 -26.79 4.00 42.75
N SER A 76 -26.45 5.02 41.94
CA SER A 76 -26.04 6.41 42.27
C SER A 76 -24.86 6.81 43.20
N LYS A 77 -23.95 7.60 42.58
CA LYS A 77 -23.35 8.90 43.02
C LYS A 77 -22.14 8.99 43.99
N LEU A 78 -21.00 9.30 43.35
CA LEU A 78 -20.06 10.43 43.61
C LEU A 78 -18.93 10.36 44.69
N LYS A 79 -17.71 10.62 44.16
CA LYS A 79 -16.57 11.42 44.71
C LYS A 79 -15.66 10.85 45.82
N SER A 80 -14.61 10.15 45.36
CA SER A 80 -13.25 10.72 45.16
C SER A 80 -12.05 10.07 45.90
N ARG A 81 -10.91 10.09 45.18
CA ARG A 81 -9.49 9.84 45.55
C ARG A 81 -9.01 8.40 45.88
N LYS A 82 -8.15 7.90 44.96
CA LYS A 82 -6.94 7.03 45.13
C LYS A 82 -7.09 5.81 46.07
N SER A 83 -6.96 4.54 45.65
CA SER A 83 -5.79 3.95 44.94
C SER A 83 -5.93 2.41 44.73
N PHE A 84 -5.31 1.87 43.65
CA PHE A 84 -4.85 0.47 43.43
C PHE A 84 -5.81 -0.76 43.50
N GLY A 85 -5.55 -1.75 42.61
CA GLY A 85 -6.09 -3.13 42.58
C GLY A 85 -7.32 -3.34 41.68
N SER A 86 -7.22 -3.90 40.46
CA SER A 86 -7.27 -5.34 40.08
C SER A 86 -8.62 -6.01 40.39
N VAL A 87 -9.32 -6.72 39.47
CA VAL A 87 -8.99 -7.98 38.75
C VAL A 87 -9.93 -8.12 37.48
N VAL A 88 -9.45 -8.45 36.26
CA VAL A 88 -9.49 -9.76 35.48
C VAL A 88 -10.92 -10.35 35.34
N GLU A 89 -11.47 -10.86 34.21
CA GLU A 89 -11.07 -11.83 33.14
C GLU A 89 -11.60 -11.40 31.72
N GLU A 90 -11.33 -12.02 30.55
CA GLU A 90 -10.79 -13.34 30.15
C GLU A 90 -9.63 -13.24 29.11
N VAL A 91 -9.09 -14.41 28.72
CA VAL A 91 -7.77 -14.69 28.11
C VAL A 91 -8.00 -15.32 26.71
N ASP A 92 -7.34 -14.99 25.60
CA ASP A 92 -5.92 -15.09 25.20
C ASP A 92 -5.78 -14.37 23.81
N HIS A 93 -4.64 -14.08 23.17
CA HIS A 93 -3.20 -14.33 23.42
C HIS A 93 -2.39 -13.00 23.40
N ASP A 94 -1.09 -13.14 23.63
CA ASP A 94 0.01 -12.18 23.48
C ASP A 94 -0.15 -11.07 22.39
N GLY A 95 -0.47 -9.84 22.83
CA GLY A 95 -0.73 -8.69 21.94
C GLY A 95 -0.23 -7.34 22.46
N GLY A 96 0.63 -7.33 23.50
CA GLY A 96 0.96 -6.14 24.27
C GLY A 96 1.73 -5.04 23.51
N ARG A 97 2.69 -5.41 22.65
CA ARG A 97 3.57 -4.43 21.97
C ARG A 97 2.85 -3.55 20.95
N ASN A 98 2.09 -4.17 20.04
CA ASN A 98 1.42 -3.47 18.94
C ASN A 98 0.65 -2.22 19.39
N ARG A 99 -0.08 -2.30 20.52
CA ARG A 99 -0.89 -1.16 21.01
C ARG A 99 -0.03 0.05 21.41
N TYR A 100 1.18 -0.15 21.93
CA TYR A 100 2.09 0.96 22.26
C TYR A 100 2.72 1.58 21.01
N ASP A 101 3.13 0.75 20.05
CA ASP A 101 3.73 1.24 18.80
C ASP A 101 2.73 2.06 17.97
N TRP A 102 1.45 1.67 17.97
CA TRP A 102 0.37 2.45 17.35
C TRP A 102 0.18 3.84 17.95
N VAL A 103 0.10 3.94 19.29
CA VAL A 103 -0.07 5.22 19.98
C VAL A 103 1.15 6.11 19.77
N ARG A 104 2.36 5.54 19.92
CA ARG A 104 3.61 6.26 19.66
C ARG A 104 3.66 6.82 18.24
N MET A 105 3.28 6.04 17.22
CA MET A 105 3.28 6.51 15.84
C MET A 105 2.20 7.55 15.55
N SER A 106 1.03 7.46 16.22
CA SER A 106 -0.01 8.52 16.17
C SER A 106 0.53 9.85 16.66
N ASP A 107 1.08 9.89 17.88
CA ASP A 107 1.62 11.12 18.49
C ASP A 107 2.77 11.72 17.67
N VAL A 108 3.57 10.86 17.03
CA VAL A 108 4.70 11.19 16.15
C VAL A 108 4.18 11.87 14.87
N MET A 109 3.26 11.23 14.15
CA MET A 109 2.64 11.78 12.93
C MET A 109 1.85 13.08 13.19
N GLU A 110 1.13 13.17 14.31
CA GLU A 110 0.41 14.40 14.70
C GLU A 110 1.38 15.56 14.96
N LYS A 111 2.51 15.31 15.63
CA LYS A 111 3.58 16.32 15.80
C LYS A 111 4.24 16.71 14.47
N ALA A 112 4.40 15.77 13.53
CA ALA A 112 4.96 16.06 12.21
C ALA A 112 4.06 17.03 11.42
N LYS A 113 2.75 16.78 11.40
CA LYS A 113 1.76 17.63 10.72
C LYS A 113 1.54 18.96 11.44
N MET A 114 1.34 18.99 12.76
CA MET A 114 1.13 20.24 13.50
C MET A 114 2.30 21.23 13.38
N LYS A 115 3.54 20.73 13.24
CA LYS A 115 4.70 21.60 12.99
C LYS A 115 4.77 22.11 11.55
N ALA A 116 4.26 21.37 10.56
CA ALA A 116 4.25 21.82 9.17
C ALA A 116 3.41 23.10 8.97
N GLU A 117 2.33 23.27 9.76
CA GLU A 117 1.47 24.46 9.72
C GLU A 117 2.15 25.76 10.21
N ASN A 118 3.27 25.69 10.95
CA ASN A 118 3.93 26.88 11.53
C ASN A 118 5.47 26.91 11.49
N ALA A 119 6.15 25.86 11.02
CA ALA A 119 7.62 25.79 10.97
C ALA A 119 8.13 25.28 9.62
N THR A 120 8.92 26.11 8.93
CA THR A 120 9.57 25.77 7.67
C THR A 120 10.80 24.87 7.88
N LEU A 121 10.80 23.67 7.27
CA LEU A 121 11.96 22.76 7.06
C LEU A 121 13.24 23.12 7.84
N ASP A 122 13.26 22.72 9.11
CA ASP A 122 14.36 23.03 10.02
C ASP A 122 15.57 22.11 9.81
N LYS A 123 16.74 22.75 9.68
CA LYS A 123 18.10 22.16 9.57
C LYS A 123 18.35 21.22 8.38
N TYR A 124 18.85 21.80 7.29
CA TYR A 124 19.80 21.11 6.39
C TYR A 124 21.17 21.76 6.48
N VAL A 125 22.21 20.96 6.76
CA VAL A 125 23.61 21.38 6.72
C VAL A 125 24.17 21.08 5.34
N LYS A 126 24.83 22.05 4.73
CA LYS A 126 25.38 21.95 3.38
C LYS A 126 26.90 21.76 3.47
N VAL A 127 27.34 20.53 3.75
CA VAL A 127 28.78 20.19 3.70
C VAL A 127 29.17 19.99 2.24
N GLY A 128 29.59 21.08 1.61
CA GLY A 128 30.26 21.09 0.31
C GLY A 128 31.53 21.94 0.45
N THR A 129 32.64 21.43 -0.07
CA THR A 129 33.96 22.05 0.09
C THR A 129 34.01 23.46 -0.50
N HIS A 130 34.60 24.38 0.28
CA HIS A 130 34.91 25.77 -0.09
C HIS A 130 33.79 26.65 -0.66
N PHE A 131 32.87 27.14 0.19
CA PHE A 131 32.33 28.51 0.02
C PHE A 131 31.98 29.16 1.36
N THR A 132 32.44 30.39 1.55
CA THR A 132 32.24 31.23 2.74
C THR A 132 30.85 31.89 2.78
N HIS A 133 30.28 32.00 3.98
CA HIS A 133 29.19 32.90 4.38
C HIS A 133 28.18 33.37 3.31
N CYS A 134 27.06 32.67 3.17
CA CYS A 134 25.80 33.30 2.78
C CYS A 134 24.60 32.56 3.39
N SER A 135 23.80 33.24 4.21
CA SER A 135 22.60 32.71 4.86
C SER A 135 21.41 32.68 3.88
N LEU A 136 21.46 31.75 2.91
CA LEU A 136 20.36 31.54 1.96
C LEU A 136 19.30 30.61 2.56
N ASN A 137 18.03 30.98 2.39
CA ASN A 137 16.86 30.34 3.01
C ASN A 137 16.79 28.82 2.77
N LYS A 138 16.68 28.02 3.83
CA LYS A 138 16.76 26.55 3.77
C LYS A 138 15.66 25.88 2.92
N LYS A 139 14.45 26.47 2.87
CA LYS A 139 13.37 26.04 1.95
C LYS A 139 13.83 25.96 0.48
N SER A 140 14.67 26.89 0.05
CA SER A 140 15.19 26.94 -1.33
C SER A 140 15.99 25.71 -1.73
N VAL A 141 16.60 24.99 -0.77
CA VAL A 141 17.43 23.80 -1.08
C VAL A 141 16.57 22.64 -1.54
N ILE A 142 15.49 22.30 -0.80
CA ILE A 142 14.54 21.27 -1.23
C ILE A 142 13.81 21.71 -2.50
N GLU A 143 13.38 22.98 -2.57
CA GLU A 143 12.72 23.52 -3.77
C GLU A 143 13.62 23.40 -5.02
N SER A 144 14.94 23.60 -4.88
CA SER A 144 15.90 23.52 -5.99
C SER A 144 16.20 22.12 -6.54
N ILE A 145 15.86 21.05 -5.80
CA ILE A 145 16.11 19.66 -6.23
C ILE A 145 14.85 18.96 -6.78
N ARG A 146 13.69 19.61 -6.72
CA ARG A 146 12.44 19.08 -7.29
C ARG A 146 12.53 18.99 -8.82
N CYS A 147 12.06 17.88 -9.38
CA CYS A 147 12.16 17.59 -10.80
C CYS A 147 10.81 17.10 -11.34
N TYR A 148 10.18 17.94 -12.18
CA TYR A 148 8.89 17.69 -12.82
C TYR A 148 9.04 17.30 -14.31
N LYS A 149 10.15 16.65 -14.67
CA LYS A 149 10.36 16.12 -16.02
C LYS A 149 9.42 14.94 -16.29
N ASP A 150 9.20 14.68 -17.58
CA ASP A 150 8.37 13.55 -18.04
C ASP A 150 8.77 12.23 -17.38
N MET A 151 7.77 11.44 -17.02
CA MET A 151 7.94 10.14 -16.35
C MET A 151 8.04 9.00 -17.36
N TYR A 152 8.57 7.84 -16.93
CA TYR A 152 8.55 6.61 -17.74
C TYR A 152 7.18 5.90 -17.63
N PRO A 153 6.66 5.29 -18.73
CA PRO A 153 7.25 5.24 -20.07
C PRO A 153 6.95 6.52 -20.85
N ASP A 154 7.76 6.75 -21.89
CA ASP A 154 7.39 7.60 -23.01
C ASP A 154 6.28 6.90 -23.79
N LEU A 155 5.04 7.42 -23.79
CA LEU A 155 3.92 6.70 -24.40
C LEU A 155 4.03 6.59 -25.93
N ASN A 156 4.87 7.43 -26.57
CA ASN A 156 5.17 7.39 -28.00
C ASN A 156 6.29 6.41 -28.34
N ASN A 157 7.22 6.16 -27.40
CA ASN A 157 8.34 5.23 -27.55
C ASN A 157 8.38 4.26 -26.37
N ARG A 158 7.50 3.25 -26.42
CA ARG A 158 7.21 2.32 -25.32
C ARG A 158 7.45 0.87 -25.73
N ASP A 159 7.78 0.03 -24.76
CA ASP A 159 7.94 -1.41 -25.01
C ASP A 159 6.60 -2.11 -25.24
N VAL A 160 6.64 -3.33 -25.79
CA VAL A 160 5.43 -4.17 -25.99
C VAL A 160 4.74 -4.52 -24.66
N SER A 161 5.47 -4.49 -23.55
CA SER A 161 4.95 -4.68 -22.19
C SER A 161 4.35 -3.40 -21.56
N ASP A 162 4.45 -2.24 -22.23
CA ASP A 162 3.86 -0.97 -21.83
C ASP A 162 2.53 -0.74 -22.57
N VAL A 163 1.44 -1.19 -21.96
CA VAL A 163 0.09 -1.16 -22.54
C VAL A 163 -0.60 0.18 -22.24
N VAL A 164 -1.25 0.77 -23.25
CA VAL A 164 -1.95 2.06 -23.14
C VAL A 164 -3.40 1.88 -23.56
N LEU A 165 -4.35 2.17 -22.66
CA LEU A 165 -5.79 1.94 -22.86
C LEU A 165 -6.52 3.11 -23.55
N VAL A 166 -5.78 4.11 -24.04
CA VAL A 166 -6.31 5.37 -24.58
C VAL A 166 -5.62 5.77 -25.88
N CYS A 167 -6.32 6.52 -26.73
CA CYS A 167 -5.73 7.10 -27.94
C CYS A 167 -4.84 8.29 -27.55
N ILE A 168 -3.52 8.12 -27.60
CA ILE A 168 -2.54 9.18 -27.24
C ILE A 168 -2.73 10.43 -28.12
N ASN A 169 -3.11 10.26 -29.40
CA ASN A 169 -3.41 11.38 -30.30
C ASN A 169 -4.69 12.16 -29.93
N SER A 170 -5.42 11.76 -28.87
CA SER A 170 -6.58 12.51 -28.33
C SER A 170 -6.23 13.47 -27.19
N ILE A 171 -4.95 13.73 -26.94
CA ILE A 171 -4.51 14.77 -25.99
C ILE A 171 -4.95 16.15 -26.50
N SER A 172 -6.04 16.64 -25.93
CA SER A 172 -6.30 18.08 -25.77
C SER A 172 -6.59 18.33 -24.29
N SER A 173 -6.19 19.48 -23.76
CA SER A 173 -6.20 19.77 -22.31
C SER A 173 -7.57 19.71 -21.64
N GLU A 174 -8.66 19.76 -22.42
CA GLU A 174 -10.03 19.92 -21.94
C GLU A 174 -10.97 18.78 -22.33
N THR A 175 -10.51 17.79 -23.12
CA THR A 175 -11.33 16.64 -23.55
C THR A 175 -10.96 15.36 -22.80
N LEU A 176 -11.97 14.56 -22.45
CA LEU A 176 -11.75 13.19 -21.98
C LEU A 176 -11.06 12.36 -23.07
N PHE A 177 -10.05 11.59 -22.67
CA PHE A 177 -9.34 10.67 -23.55
C PHE A 177 -10.29 9.67 -24.21
N LYS A 178 -10.12 9.43 -25.51
CA LYS A 178 -10.84 8.36 -26.21
C LYS A 178 -10.24 7.00 -25.85
N PRO A 179 -11.06 5.95 -25.67
CA PRO A 179 -10.56 4.60 -25.47
C PRO A 179 -9.78 4.13 -26.71
N CYS A 180 -8.73 3.33 -26.50
CA CYS A 180 -8.02 2.64 -27.57
C CYS A 180 -8.12 1.14 -27.32
N PRO A 181 -8.58 0.32 -28.29
CA PRO A 181 -9.26 0.71 -29.54
C PRO A 181 -10.57 1.48 -29.27
N VAL A 182 -11.16 2.14 -30.27
CA VAL A 182 -12.41 2.91 -30.05
C VAL A 182 -13.62 2.02 -29.77
N LEU A 183 -13.61 0.78 -30.29
CA LEU A 183 -14.64 -0.23 -30.08
C LEU A 183 -14.00 -1.52 -29.56
N CYS A 184 -14.71 -2.25 -28.71
CA CYS A 184 -14.24 -3.53 -28.19
C CYS A 184 -14.25 -4.60 -29.29
N ALA A 185 -13.07 -5.19 -29.57
CA ALA A 185 -12.91 -6.26 -30.55
C ALA A 185 -13.00 -7.68 -29.95
N ASP A 186 -12.80 -7.81 -28.64
CA ASP A 186 -12.88 -9.08 -27.91
C ASP A 186 -13.83 -8.95 -26.70
N PRO A 187 -15.10 -9.38 -26.81
CA PRO A 187 -16.06 -9.31 -25.72
C PRO A 187 -15.73 -10.24 -24.54
N THR A 188 -14.76 -11.17 -24.68
CA THR A 188 -14.25 -11.95 -23.56
C THR A 188 -13.28 -11.14 -22.69
N TYR A 189 -12.74 -10.04 -23.19
CA TYR A 189 -11.67 -9.24 -22.55
C TYR A 189 -10.47 -10.09 -22.12
N GLY A 190 -10.07 -11.05 -22.96
CA GLY A 190 -8.94 -11.93 -22.72
C GLY A 190 -9.14 -12.93 -21.57
N TRP A 191 -10.36 -13.12 -21.05
CA TRP A 191 -10.66 -13.99 -19.91
C TRP A 191 -10.10 -15.42 -20.06
N ASN A 192 -10.16 -15.95 -21.29
CA ASN A 192 -9.71 -17.29 -21.64
C ASN A 192 -8.18 -17.40 -21.87
N SER A 193 -7.45 -16.27 -21.84
CA SER A 193 -6.00 -16.23 -22.05
C SER A 193 -5.18 -16.55 -20.79
N GLY A 194 -5.42 -17.70 -20.15
CA GLY A 194 -4.58 -18.20 -19.06
C GLY A 194 -4.43 -17.26 -17.85
N LYS A 195 -5.52 -16.57 -17.46
CA LYS A 195 -5.54 -15.52 -16.42
C LYS A 195 -4.59 -14.33 -16.67
N LYS A 196 -4.10 -14.10 -17.90
CA LYS A 196 -3.19 -12.98 -18.24
C LYS A 196 -3.82 -11.60 -18.08
N TYR A 197 -5.14 -11.51 -18.15
CA TYR A 197 -5.90 -10.26 -18.10
C TYR A 197 -6.86 -10.22 -16.91
N VAL A 198 -7.20 -9.00 -16.49
CA VAL A 198 -8.20 -8.75 -15.45
C VAL A 198 -9.55 -9.32 -15.90
N ARG A 199 -10.15 -10.14 -15.05
CA ARG A 199 -11.52 -10.64 -15.25
C ARG A 199 -12.53 -9.51 -15.01
N LEU A 200 -12.88 -8.80 -16.10
CA LEU A 200 -13.80 -7.65 -16.04
C LEU A 200 -15.25 -8.09 -15.77
N PRO A 201 -16.05 -7.33 -15.00
CA PRO A 201 -17.42 -7.71 -14.64
C PRO A 201 -18.36 -7.93 -15.83
N TYR A 202 -18.11 -7.25 -16.94
CA TYR A 202 -18.89 -7.23 -18.18
C TYR A 202 -18.29 -8.10 -19.31
N SER A 203 -17.34 -8.98 -18.99
CA SER A 203 -16.93 -10.04 -19.93
C SER A 203 -18.08 -11.02 -20.14
N ILE A 204 -18.30 -11.44 -21.40
CA ILE A 204 -19.28 -12.50 -21.71
C ILE A 204 -18.95 -13.84 -21.06
N CYS A 205 -17.71 -14.02 -20.59
CA CYS A 205 -17.28 -15.21 -19.85
C CYS A 205 -17.62 -15.16 -18.35
N ASN A 206 -18.15 -14.04 -17.84
CA ASN A 206 -18.63 -13.92 -16.46
C ASN A 206 -20.05 -14.50 -16.34
N VAL A 207 -20.16 -15.83 -16.43
CA VAL A 207 -21.42 -16.58 -16.39
C VAL A 207 -21.66 -17.16 -14.98
N THR A 208 -22.92 -17.32 -14.59
CA THR A 208 -23.34 -18.05 -13.39
C THR A 208 -24.66 -18.76 -13.71
N ASP A 209 -24.72 -20.07 -13.50
CA ASP A 209 -25.89 -20.91 -13.79
C ASP A 209 -26.45 -20.70 -15.21
N GLY A 210 -25.55 -20.71 -16.21
CA GLY A 210 -25.87 -20.45 -17.63
C GLY A 210 -26.18 -18.99 -18.00
N VAL A 211 -26.41 -18.10 -17.03
CA VAL A 211 -26.78 -16.69 -17.26
C VAL A 211 -25.56 -15.77 -17.22
N ALA A 212 -25.48 -14.82 -18.15
CA ALA A 212 -24.46 -13.77 -18.12
C ALA A 212 -24.65 -12.90 -16.87
N ARG A 213 -23.74 -13.04 -15.89
CA ARG A 213 -23.85 -12.38 -14.58
C ARG A 213 -23.89 -10.85 -14.69
N TYR A 214 -23.32 -10.30 -15.76
CA TYR A 214 -23.39 -8.86 -16.02
C TYR A 214 -24.82 -8.36 -16.27
N GLU A 215 -25.73 -9.16 -16.81
CA GLU A 215 -27.15 -8.75 -16.97
C GLU A 215 -27.80 -8.49 -15.61
N ILE A 216 -27.57 -9.39 -14.64
CA ILE A 216 -28.05 -9.25 -13.26
C ILE A 216 -27.44 -8.01 -12.59
N ILE A 217 -26.13 -7.80 -12.77
CA ILE A 217 -25.41 -6.61 -12.27
C ILE A 217 -25.95 -5.33 -12.92
N GLN A 218 -26.17 -5.33 -14.24
CA GLN A 218 -26.65 -4.20 -15.02
C GLN A 218 -28.08 -3.81 -14.60
N ILE A 219 -28.98 -4.78 -14.45
CA ILE A 219 -30.35 -4.55 -13.95
C ILE A 219 -30.33 -3.99 -12.53
N ALA A 220 -29.43 -4.48 -11.67
CA ALA A 220 -29.30 -4.00 -10.30
C ALA A 220 -28.76 -2.56 -10.22
N ILE A 221 -27.63 -2.28 -10.88
CA ILE A 221 -27.00 -0.95 -10.88
C ILE A 221 -27.86 0.08 -11.62
N SER A 222 -28.60 -0.30 -12.67
CA SER A 222 -29.51 0.62 -13.38
C SER A 222 -30.61 1.20 -12.48
N LYS A 223 -31.00 0.51 -11.40
CA LYS A 223 -31.94 1.05 -10.39
C LYS A 223 -31.36 2.21 -9.60
N LEU A 224 -30.03 2.30 -9.50
CA LEU A 224 -29.30 3.36 -8.79
C LEU A 224 -29.06 4.61 -9.65
N LEU A 225 -29.38 4.59 -10.96
CA LEU A 225 -29.34 5.78 -11.82
C LEU A 225 -30.40 6.84 -11.47
N LYS A 226 -31.43 6.45 -10.71
CA LYS A 226 -32.45 7.36 -10.18
C LYS A 226 -32.05 7.81 -8.77
N PRO A 227 -32.42 9.02 -8.32
CA PRO A 227 -32.15 9.48 -6.96
C PRO A 227 -32.58 8.47 -5.88
N LEU A 228 -31.65 8.08 -4.99
CA LEU A 228 -31.94 7.17 -3.88
C LEU A 228 -32.68 7.90 -2.75
N LYS A 229 -33.55 7.16 -2.06
CA LYS A 229 -34.20 7.59 -0.81
C LYS A 229 -33.36 7.25 0.43
N THR A 230 -32.57 6.18 0.37
CA THR A 230 -31.75 5.67 1.48
C THR A 230 -30.59 4.84 0.96
N TYR A 231 -29.50 4.78 1.73
CA TYR A 231 -28.32 3.96 1.43
C TYR A 231 -28.67 2.44 1.35
N LYS A 232 -29.79 1.99 1.93
CA LYS A 232 -30.25 0.60 1.83
C LYS A 232 -30.47 0.11 0.40
N GLN A 233 -30.78 1.01 -0.54
CA GLN A 233 -30.86 0.66 -1.97
C GLN A 233 -29.50 0.22 -2.54
N ILE A 234 -28.37 0.70 -1.96
CA ILE A 234 -27.03 0.23 -2.28
C ILE A 234 -26.82 -1.19 -1.71
N GLU A 235 -27.28 -1.47 -0.47
CA GLU A 235 -27.25 -2.82 0.10
C GLU A 235 -28.05 -3.81 -0.76
N GLU A 236 -29.27 -3.44 -1.16
CA GLU A 236 -30.17 -4.23 -2.00
C GLU A 236 -29.55 -4.54 -3.37
N CYS A 237 -28.95 -3.54 -4.02
CA CYS A 237 -28.20 -3.71 -5.26
C CYS A 237 -27.06 -4.73 -5.09
N ILE A 238 -26.17 -4.51 -4.11
CA ILE A 238 -25.00 -5.37 -3.91
C ILE A 238 -25.42 -6.80 -3.48
N ARG A 239 -26.51 -6.95 -2.72
CA ARG A 239 -27.04 -8.27 -2.32
C ARG A 239 -27.66 -9.05 -3.48
N SER A 240 -28.12 -8.41 -4.56
CA SER A 240 -28.79 -9.14 -5.65
C SER A 240 -27.84 -9.95 -6.55
N TYR A 241 -26.53 -9.73 -6.48
CA TYR A 241 -25.51 -10.47 -7.25
C TYR A 241 -24.24 -10.83 -6.45
N SER A 242 -24.20 -10.58 -5.14
CA SER A 242 -23.07 -10.91 -4.28
C SER A 242 -23.50 -11.52 -2.94
N ARG A 243 -22.64 -12.37 -2.36
CA ARG A 243 -22.86 -13.00 -1.04
C ARG A 243 -22.62 -12.02 0.14
N THR A 244 -22.60 -10.71 -0.08
CA THR A 244 -22.29 -9.68 0.93
C THR A 244 -23.44 -9.50 1.93
N LYS A 245 -23.20 -9.81 3.20
CA LYS A 245 -24.25 -9.78 4.25
C LYS A 245 -24.31 -8.48 5.05
N ARG A 246 -23.15 -7.85 5.32
CA ARG A 246 -22.98 -6.77 6.31
C ARG A 246 -22.53 -5.47 5.66
N PHE A 247 -23.11 -4.36 6.11
CA PHE A 247 -22.87 -3.00 5.62
C PHE A 247 -22.74 -1.98 6.76
N ASP A 248 -22.24 -2.43 7.92
CA ASP A 248 -22.12 -1.67 9.16
C ASP A 248 -21.47 -0.29 8.98
N ALA A 249 -20.28 -0.20 8.38
CA ALA A 249 -19.59 1.08 8.16
C ALA A 249 -20.34 2.00 7.20
N LEU A 250 -20.99 1.42 6.18
CA LEU A 250 -21.77 2.16 5.19
C LEU A 250 -23.03 2.77 5.83
N GLY A 251 -23.76 1.98 6.63
CA GLY A 251 -24.90 2.46 7.39
C GLY A 251 -24.52 3.49 8.45
N LEU A 252 -23.41 3.29 9.18
CA LEU A 252 -22.90 4.30 10.10
C LEU A 252 -22.57 5.63 9.39
N LEU A 253 -21.94 5.58 8.21
CA LEU A 253 -21.64 6.78 7.43
C LEU A 253 -22.93 7.55 7.06
N PHE A 254 -23.86 6.87 6.38
CA PHE A 254 -25.06 7.52 5.85
C PHE A 254 -26.10 7.89 6.92
N GLU A 255 -26.21 7.16 8.03
CA GLU A 255 -27.25 7.42 9.05
C GLU A 255 -26.75 8.27 10.24
N LYS A 256 -25.43 8.37 10.48
CA LYS A 256 -24.90 9.03 11.70
C LYS A 256 -23.80 10.07 11.49
N ILE A 257 -23.18 10.15 10.31
CA ILE A 257 -21.92 10.89 10.11
C ILE A 257 -22.03 11.96 9.02
N LEU A 258 -22.70 11.67 7.91
CA LEU A 258 -23.04 12.68 6.91
C LEU A 258 -24.13 13.61 7.45
N ASP A 259 -23.94 14.93 7.28
CA ASP A 259 -25.01 15.90 7.47
C ASP A 259 -26.13 15.68 6.43
N GLU A 260 -27.31 16.25 6.68
CA GLU A 260 -28.49 16.02 5.86
C GLU A 260 -28.30 16.46 4.40
N LYS A 261 -27.60 17.57 4.15
CA LYS A 261 -27.37 18.11 2.81
C LYS A 261 -26.40 17.22 2.03
N LEU A 262 -25.27 16.86 2.63
CA LEU A 262 -24.25 16.02 1.99
C LEU A 262 -24.78 14.59 1.77
N ARG A 263 -25.55 14.06 2.72
CA ARG A 263 -26.27 12.79 2.58
C ARG A 263 -27.24 12.80 1.40
N LEU A 264 -28.03 13.87 1.26
CA LEU A 264 -28.95 14.03 0.13
C LEU A 264 -28.18 14.13 -1.20
N GLU A 265 -27.11 14.94 -1.27
CA GLU A 265 -26.26 15.07 -2.46
C GLU A 265 -25.64 13.72 -2.85
N TYR A 266 -25.18 12.92 -1.89
CA TYR A 266 -24.62 11.59 -2.14
C TYR A 266 -25.66 10.62 -2.69
N LEU A 267 -26.85 10.56 -2.09
CA LEU A 267 -27.92 9.65 -2.51
C LEU A 267 -28.57 10.06 -3.84
N THR A 268 -28.64 11.36 -4.14
CA THR A 268 -29.37 11.88 -5.31
C THR A 268 -28.48 12.19 -6.51
N THR A 269 -27.18 12.40 -6.32
CA THR A 269 -26.23 12.80 -7.38
C THR A 269 -25.02 11.87 -7.45
N VAL A 270 -24.29 11.66 -6.35
CA VAL A 270 -23.00 10.94 -6.38
C VAL A 270 -23.17 9.44 -6.66
N ILE A 271 -24.08 8.76 -5.97
CA ILE A 271 -24.35 7.33 -6.21
C ILE A 271 -24.92 7.07 -7.63
N PRO A 272 -25.88 7.86 -8.15
CA PRO A 272 -26.28 7.78 -9.56
C PRO A 272 -25.15 8.01 -10.56
N PHE A 273 -24.24 8.95 -10.28
CA PHE A 273 -23.04 9.16 -11.10
C PHE A 273 -22.09 7.96 -11.07
N MET A 274 -21.86 7.35 -9.90
CA MET A 274 -21.07 6.11 -9.78
C MET A 274 -21.72 4.95 -10.53
N ALA A 275 -23.05 4.83 -10.45
CA ALA A 275 -23.80 3.82 -11.19
C ALA A 275 -23.66 4.01 -12.70
N LYS A 276 -23.71 5.26 -13.19
CA LYS A 276 -23.44 5.61 -14.58
C LYS A 276 -22.02 5.18 -15.01
N LEU A 277 -20.99 5.53 -14.23
CA LEU A 277 -19.60 5.13 -14.51
C LEU A 277 -19.41 3.61 -14.63
N ALA A 278 -20.08 2.83 -13.78
CA ALA A 278 -20.02 1.36 -13.80
C ALA A 278 -20.82 0.74 -14.97
N LEU A 279 -21.78 1.45 -15.54
CA LEU A 279 -22.58 1.00 -16.69
C LEU A 279 -21.96 1.41 -18.03
N GLU A 280 -21.24 2.55 -18.07
CA GLU A 280 -20.52 3.02 -19.26
C GLU A 280 -19.19 2.29 -19.50
N SER A 281 -18.69 1.53 -18.50
CA SER A 281 -17.41 0.80 -18.54
C SER A 281 -17.09 0.04 -19.83
N PRO A 282 -18.01 -0.72 -20.47
CA PRO A 282 -17.72 -1.43 -21.72
C PRO A 282 -17.39 -0.50 -22.91
N SER A 283 -17.82 0.76 -22.84
CA SER A 283 -17.48 1.80 -23.81
C SER A 283 -16.21 2.58 -23.44
N LEU A 284 -15.83 2.58 -22.16
CA LEU A 284 -14.63 3.28 -21.65
C LEU A 284 -13.38 2.38 -21.68
N ILE A 285 -13.54 1.07 -21.53
CA ILE A 285 -12.46 0.08 -21.44
C ILE A 285 -12.76 -1.00 -22.48
N THR A 286 -12.13 -0.84 -23.64
CA THR A 286 -12.46 -1.53 -24.90
C THR A 286 -11.41 -2.59 -25.30
N GLN A 287 -10.41 -2.83 -24.47
CA GLN A 287 -9.45 -3.92 -24.63
C GLN A 287 -9.18 -4.58 -23.27
N PRO A 288 -8.65 -5.83 -23.26
CA PRO A 288 -8.23 -6.50 -22.04
C PRO A 288 -7.23 -5.67 -21.23
N ILE A 289 -7.44 -5.53 -19.92
CA ILE A 289 -6.45 -4.95 -19.01
C ILE A 289 -5.45 -6.05 -18.63
N PRO A 290 -4.15 -5.97 -18.97
CA PRO A 290 -3.19 -6.99 -18.59
C PRO A 290 -2.92 -6.96 -17.08
N ILE A 291 -2.67 -8.14 -16.51
CA ILE A 291 -2.16 -8.26 -15.15
C ILE A 291 -0.63 -8.14 -15.20
N LEU A 292 -0.07 -7.22 -14.42
CA LEU A 292 1.36 -7.05 -14.23
C LEU A 292 1.89 -8.18 -13.34
N ARG A 293 2.29 -9.27 -14.00
CA ARG A 293 2.72 -10.55 -13.41
C ARG A 293 4.05 -10.47 -12.68
N ARG A 294 4.20 -11.29 -11.64
CA ARG A 294 5.50 -11.57 -11.00
C ARG A 294 6.57 -11.98 -12.02
N GLY A 295 7.75 -11.38 -11.91
CA GLY A 295 8.90 -11.63 -12.77
C GLY A 295 8.90 -10.88 -14.11
N ILE A 296 7.85 -10.12 -14.44
CA ILE A 296 7.71 -9.44 -15.75
C ILE A 296 7.59 -7.92 -15.54
N SER A 297 8.59 -7.18 -16.03
CA SER A 297 8.55 -5.72 -16.07
C SER A 297 7.63 -5.21 -17.20
N GLY A 298 6.92 -4.12 -16.95
CA GLY A 298 5.97 -3.51 -17.89
C GLY A 298 5.01 -2.56 -17.17
N SER A 299 4.11 -1.92 -17.93
CA SER A 299 3.16 -0.96 -17.36
C SER A 299 1.79 -0.98 -18.03
N VAL A 300 0.82 -0.40 -17.33
CA VAL A 300 -0.52 -0.10 -17.85
C VAL A 300 -0.79 1.38 -17.65
N THR A 301 -1.03 2.10 -18.73
CA THR A 301 -1.46 3.51 -18.71
C THR A 301 -2.95 3.62 -19.06
N ILE A 302 -3.70 4.24 -18.16
CA ILE A 302 -5.16 4.40 -18.22
C ILE A 302 -5.52 5.87 -18.01
N SER A 303 -6.71 6.30 -18.43
CA SER A 303 -7.24 7.62 -18.03
C SER A 303 -7.79 7.59 -16.61
N GLN A 304 -7.79 8.74 -15.93
CA GLN A 304 -8.46 8.91 -14.64
C GLN A 304 -9.98 8.58 -14.75
N HIS A 305 -10.59 8.77 -15.92
CA HIS A 305 -11.98 8.35 -16.20
C HIS A 305 -12.15 6.82 -16.21
N GLN A 306 -11.24 6.07 -16.86
CA GLN A 306 -11.22 4.60 -16.80
C GLN A 306 -10.94 4.11 -15.37
N ALA A 307 -10.06 4.78 -14.63
CA ALA A 307 -9.81 4.49 -13.21
C ALA A 307 -11.09 4.66 -12.37
N ALA A 308 -11.83 5.76 -12.54
CA ALA A 308 -13.09 6.01 -11.87
C ALA A 308 -14.16 4.94 -12.13
N SER A 309 -14.28 4.48 -13.39
CA SER A 309 -15.15 3.36 -13.79
C SER A 309 -14.78 2.05 -13.08
N LEU A 310 -13.48 1.71 -13.03
CA LEU A 310 -12.98 0.54 -12.31
C LEU A 310 -13.23 0.62 -10.79
N LEU A 311 -13.06 1.80 -10.20
CA LEU A 311 -13.33 2.02 -8.77
C LEU A 311 -14.84 1.98 -8.46
N ALA A 312 -15.71 2.44 -9.35
CA ALA A 312 -17.15 2.27 -9.20
C ALA A 312 -17.54 0.77 -9.21
N HIS A 313 -16.96 -0.02 -10.10
CA HIS A 313 -17.11 -1.49 -10.11
C HIS A 313 -16.62 -2.16 -8.81
N ALA A 314 -15.53 -1.67 -8.23
CA ALA A 314 -14.98 -2.14 -6.95
C ALA A 314 -15.89 -1.78 -5.75
N PHE A 315 -16.43 -0.56 -5.74
CA PHE A 315 -17.40 -0.10 -4.75
C PHE A 315 -18.69 -0.93 -4.79
N PHE A 316 -19.24 -1.18 -5.98
CA PHE A 316 -20.42 -2.03 -6.16
C PHE A 316 -20.11 -3.54 -6.06
N CYS A 317 -18.90 -3.94 -5.66
CA CYS A 317 -18.49 -5.33 -5.43
C CYS A 317 -18.70 -6.27 -6.64
N THR A 318 -18.47 -5.76 -7.85
CA THR A 318 -18.81 -6.46 -9.10
C THR A 318 -17.69 -7.34 -9.67
N PHE A 319 -16.44 -7.22 -9.21
CA PHE A 319 -15.34 -8.01 -9.75
C PHE A 319 -15.49 -9.51 -9.41
N PRO A 320 -15.55 -10.41 -10.41
CA PRO A 320 -15.68 -11.85 -10.18
C PRO A 320 -14.39 -12.44 -9.62
N SER A 321 -14.51 -13.46 -8.75
CA SER A 321 -13.37 -14.16 -8.13
C SER A 321 -12.38 -13.26 -7.34
N ARG A 322 -12.77 -12.06 -6.90
CA ARG A 322 -11.93 -11.13 -6.10
C ARG A 322 -12.44 -10.88 -4.67
N ASN A 323 -13.33 -11.76 -4.19
CA ASN A 323 -13.88 -11.76 -2.82
C ASN A 323 -13.01 -12.50 -1.80
N THR A 324 -11.88 -13.06 -2.24
CA THR A 324 -10.78 -13.55 -1.40
C THR A 324 -9.50 -12.99 -1.98
N VAL A 325 -8.45 -12.88 -1.15
CA VAL A 325 -7.09 -12.71 -1.67
C VAL A 325 -6.75 -14.01 -2.37
N SER A 326 -6.44 -13.97 -3.66
CA SER A 326 -5.81 -15.13 -4.31
C SER A 326 -4.32 -15.12 -3.98
N ASN A 327 -3.62 -16.24 -4.18
CA ASN A 327 -2.15 -16.31 -3.99
C ASN A 327 -1.36 -15.31 -4.86
N ASP A 328 -2.04 -14.60 -5.77
CA ASP A 328 -1.47 -13.71 -6.77
C ASP A 328 -1.95 -12.27 -6.60
N LEU A 329 -3.26 -12.02 -6.40
CA LEU A 329 -3.85 -10.67 -6.48
C LEU A 329 -4.58 -10.24 -5.19
N PRO A 330 -4.52 -8.95 -4.79
CA PRO A 330 -5.30 -8.41 -3.68
C PRO A 330 -6.82 -8.57 -3.86
N SER A 331 -7.59 -8.47 -2.78
CA SER A 331 -9.06 -8.33 -2.88
C SER A 331 -9.42 -6.86 -3.11
N VAL A 332 -10.24 -6.59 -4.13
CA VAL A 332 -10.58 -5.22 -4.56
C VAL A 332 -12.04 -4.81 -4.37
N ASN A 333 -12.94 -5.77 -4.10
CA ASN A 333 -14.34 -5.44 -3.83
C ASN A 333 -14.50 -4.85 -2.42
N PHE A 334 -15.25 -3.76 -2.27
CA PHE A 334 -15.32 -2.97 -1.03
C PHE A 334 -16.10 -3.65 0.12
N TYR A 335 -16.62 -4.87 -0.08
CA TYR A 335 -17.46 -5.60 0.87
C TYR A 335 -16.81 -5.76 2.26
N ARG A 336 -15.48 -5.93 2.33
CA ARG A 336 -14.74 -5.99 3.60
C ARG A 336 -14.90 -4.68 4.37
N LEU A 337 -14.61 -3.55 3.72
CA LEU A 337 -14.73 -2.22 4.29
C LEU A 337 -16.16 -1.92 4.77
N PHE A 338 -17.17 -2.25 3.97
CA PHE A 338 -18.58 -2.09 4.36
C PHE A 338 -18.95 -2.90 5.61
N SER A 339 -18.40 -4.11 5.77
CA SER A 339 -18.75 -5.04 6.84
C SER A 339 -18.13 -4.73 8.22
N LEU A 340 -17.17 -3.80 8.29
CA LEU A 340 -16.47 -3.46 9.53
C LEU A 340 -17.31 -2.52 10.41
N TYR A 341 -17.33 -2.76 11.72
CA TYR A 341 -17.89 -1.84 12.71
C TYR A 341 -16.74 -1.10 13.42
N SER A 342 -16.18 -0.06 12.80
CA SER A 342 -15.12 0.76 13.40
C SER A 342 -15.11 2.20 12.88
N THR A 343 -14.63 3.13 13.70
CA THR A 343 -14.45 4.54 13.32
C THR A 343 -13.55 4.68 12.09
N ASN A 344 -12.45 3.93 12.02
CA ASN A 344 -11.56 3.94 10.86
C ASN A 344 -12.27 3.50 9.57
N ALA A 345 -13.13 2.47 9.61
CA ALA A 345 -13.85 2.03 8.42
C ALA A 345 -14.81 3.12 7.89
N VAL A 346 -15.45 3.86 8.79
CA VAL A 346 -16.27 5.03 8.45
C VAL A 346 -15.41 6.16 7.85
N GLU A 347 -14.31 6.54 8.48
CA GLU A 347 -13.42 7.61 8.01
C GLU A 347 -12.77 7.28 6.65
N LYS A 348 -12.44 6.00 6.42
CA LYS A 348 -12.04 5.48 5.10
C LYS A 348 -13.12 5.69 4.04
N LEU A 349 -14.37 5.32 4.35
CA LEU A 349 -15.49 5.54 3.44
C LEU A 349 -15.75 7.03 3.18
N ARG A 350 -15.45 7.93 4.12
CA ARG A 350 -15.49 9.39 3.86
C ARG A 350 -14.50 9.79 2.77
N CYS A 351 -13.25 9.33 2.84
CA CYS A 351 -12.24 9.59 1.80
C CYS A 351 -12.71 9.10 0.41
N LEU A 352 -13.17 7.86 0.34
CA LEU A 352 -13.58 7.20 -0.90
C LEU A 352 -14.84 7.83 -1.51
N MET A 353 -15.84 8.14 -0.68
CA MET A 353 -17.04 8.86 -1.13
C MET A 353 -16.73 10.31 -1.50
N HIS A 354 -15.79 10.97 -0.83
CA HIS A 354 -15.37 12.33 -1.20
C HIS A 354 -14.65 12.36 -2.56
N TYR A 355 -13.83 11.36 -2.89
CA TYR A 355 -13.30 11.20 -4.25
C TYR A 355 -14.41 11.13 -5.28
N PHE A 356 -15.38 10.22 -5.12
CA PHE A 356 -16.53 10.13 -6.04
C PHE A 356 -17.34 11.42 -6.10
N HIS A 357 -17.50 12.14 -4.99
CA HIS A 357 -18.15 13.44 -4.93
C HIS A 357 -17.41 14.50 -5.77
N MET A 358 -16.09 14.59 -5.62
CA MET A 358 -15.27 15.55 -6.36
C MET A 358 -15.27 15.25 -7.87
N ILE A 359 -15.06 13.99 -8.27
CA ILE A 359 -15.08 13.62 -9.70
C ILE A 359 -16.48 13.69 -10.34
N SER A 360 -17.56 13.60 -9.54
CA SER A 360 -18.94 13.83 -10.02
C SER A 360 -19.21 15.29 -10.37
N LYS A 361 -18.47 16.24 -9.77
CA LYS A 361 -18.54 17.68 -10.06
C LYS A 361 -17.67 18.06 -11.25
N LYS A 362 -16.47 17.48 -11.35
CA LYS A 362 -15.56 17.65 -12.48
C LYS A 362 -14.71 16.39 -12.65
N MET A 363 -14.96 15.65 -13.73
CA MET A 363 -14.14 14.49 -14.09
C MET A 363 -12.69 14.95 -14.40
N PRO A 364 -11.66 14.42 -13.74
CA PRO A 364 -10.27 14.69 -14.10
C PRO A 364 -9.93 14.11 -15.48
N THR A 365 -9.15 14.86 -16.26
CA THR A 365 -8.86 14.57 -17.68
C THR A 365 -7.49 13.94 -17.92
N GLY A 366 -6.73 13.61 -16.87
CA GLY A 366 -5.36 13.09 -17.00
C GLY A 366 -5.23 11.58 -17.15
N LEU A 367 -3.97 11.15 -17.16
CA LEU A 367 -3.58 9.74 -17.22
C LEU A 367 -2.91 9.27 -15.92
N LEU A 368 -3.06 7.98 -15.64
CA LEU A 368 -2.43 7.22 -14.58
C LEU A 368 -1.59 6.11 -15.24
N THR A 369 -0.30 6.00 -14.91
CA THR A 369 0.54 4.85 -15.27
C THR A 369 0.79 4.01 -14.02
N ILE A 370 0.55 2.70 -14.09
CA ILE A 370 0.98 1.73 -13.08
C ILE A 370 2.04 0.83 -13.72
N ARG A 371 3.26 0.80 -13.18
CA ARG A 371 4.42 0.07 -13.69
C ARG A 371 4.87 -0.97 -12.68
N ARG A 372 5.18 -2.18 -13.13
CA ARG A 372 5.96 -3.17 -12.38
C ARG A 372 7.39 -3.13 -12.90
N GLN A 373 8.35 -3.03 -11.99
CA GLN A 373 9.78 -3.04 -12.33
C GLN A 373 10.52 -4.07 -11.48
N ASN A 374 11.55 -4.68 -12.05
CA ASN A 374 12.41 -5.65 -11.40
C ASN A 374 13.87 -5.45 -11.79
N ASP A 375 14.78 -5.93 -10.93
CA ASP A 375 16.22 -5.95 -11.17
C ASP A 375 16.82 -7.19 -10.47
N VAL A 376 18.13 -7.39 -10.59
CA VAL A 376 18.89 -8.46 -9.95
C VAL A 376 19.76 -7.94 -8.81
N ALA A 377 20.18 -8.85 -7.92
CA ALA A 377 21.07 -8.53 -6.82
C ALA A 377 22.42 -8.00 -7.33
N GLN A 378 22.77 -6.77 -6.94
CA GLN A 378 24.08 -6.19 -7.20
C GLN A 378 25.12 -6.75 -6.22
N LYS A 379 26.39 -6.79 -6.63
CA LYS A 379 27.50 -7.15 -5.73
C LYS A 379 27.86 -5.93 -4.88
N TRP A 380 27.17 -5.73 -3.75
CA TRP A 380 27.34 -4.56 -2.87
C TRP A 380 28.80 -4.33 -2.43
N SER A 381 29.55 -5.40 -2.16
CA SER A 381 30.98 -5.39 -1.84
C SER A 381 31.90 -4.96 -3.00
N SER A 382 31.35 -4.60 -4.17
CA SER A 382 32.08 -3.98 -5.29
C SER A 382 31.59 -2.56 -5.63
N MET A 383 30.62 -2.03 -4.88
CA MET A 383 29.94 -0.77 -5.16
C MET A 383 30.77 0.45 -4.70
N ASN A 384 31.84 0.77 -5.42
CA ASN A 384 32.77 1.87 -5.10
C ASN A 384 32.22 3.27 -5.45
N LEU A 385 30.91 3.49 -5.27
CA LEU A 385 30.26 4.79 -5.47
C LEU A 385 30.32 5.61 -4.16
N PRO A 386 30.45 6.95 -4.23
CA PRO A 386 30.29 7.81 -3.06
C PRO A 386 28.84 7.77 -2.56
N LEU A 387 28.63 8.14 -1.29
CA LEU A 387 27.29 8.33 -0.77
C LEU A 387 26.60 9.51 -1.46
N SER A 388 25.29 9.37 -1.71
CA SER A 388 24.48 10.44 -2.27
C SER A 388 24.23 11.56 -1.25
N LYS A 389 23.71 12.70 -1.73
CA LYS A 389 23.25 13.79 -0.86
C LYS A 389 22.08 13.30 0.00
N LEU A 390 22.23 13.39 1.31
CA LEU A 390 21.18 13.10 2.29
C LEU A 390 20.61 14.42 2.84
N TYR A 391 19.28 14.46 2.99
CA TYR A 391 18.54 15.52 3.65
C TYR A 391 17.59 14.88 4.67
N VAL A 392 17.88 14.99 5.97
CA VAL A 392 17.02 14.43 7.04
C VAL A 392 16.16 15.53 7.68
N SER A 393 14.85 15.32 7.83
CA SER A 393 13.93 16.24 8.51
C SER A 393 13.03 15.51 9.50
N HIS A 394 12.79 16.11 10.68
CA HIS A 394 11.77 15.64 11.63
C HIS A 394 10.41 16.31 11.42
N THR A 395 10.28 17.25 10.49
CA THR A 395 9.03 17.94 10.12
C THR A 395 8.63 17.62 8.68
N GLY A 396 7.35 17.77 8.38
CA GLY A 396 6.83 17.49 7.04
C GLY A 396 6.54 16.02 6.81
N THR A 397 6.05 15.72 5.61
CA THR A 397 5.60 14.38 5.19
C THR A 397 6.08 14.04 3.78
N ILE A 398 6.00 12.76 3.40
CA ILE A 398 6.39 12.32 2.05
C ILE A 398 5.44 12.93 1.01
N GLU A 399 4.14 12.98 1.31
CA GLU A 399 3.09 13.46 0.42
C GLU A 399 3.03 14.98 0.28
N ASP A 400 3.29 15.74 1.35
CA ASP A 400 3.19 17.20 1.35
C ASP A 400 4.50 17.84 0.85
N ASP A 401 5.66 17.40 1.33
CA ASP A 401 6.97 18.00 1.01
C ASP A 401 7.71 17.32 -0.14
N GLY A 402 7.49 16.02 -0.35
CA GLY A 402 8.16 15.18 -1.35
C GLY A 402 7.61 15.31 -2.78
N HIS A 403 6.89 16.39 -3.11
CA HIS A 403 6.39 16.61 -4.46
C HIS A 403 7.53 16.99 -5.43
N GLY A 404 7.46 16.53 -6.69
CA GLY A 404 8.59 16.61 -7.62
C GLY A 404 9.76 15.67 -7.28
N MET A 405 9.52 14.67 -6.43
CA MET A 405 10.45 13.60 -6.06
C MET A 405 9.77 12.24 -6.31
N LEU A 406 10.53 11.14 -6.20
CA LEU A 406 9.97 9.80 -6.12
C LEU A 406 9.56 9.52 -4.67
N GLN A 407 8.26 9.41 -4.41
CA GLN A 407 7.69 9.23 -3.09
C GLN A 407 7.61 7.74 -2.71
N VAL A 408 8.13 7.37 -1.54
CA VAL A 408 8.11 5.97 -1.11
C VAL A 408 6.83 5.63 -0.35
N ASP A 409 6.18 4.58 -0.80
CA ASP A 409 5.09 3.88 -0.14
C ASP A 409 5.64 2.66 0.61
N PHE A 410 5.37 2.59 1.91
CA PHE A 410 5.82 1.55 2.83
C PHE A 410 4.89 0.33 2.74
N ALA A 411 4.84 -0.20 1.52
CA ALA A 411 3.79 -1.09 1.08
C ALA A 411 3.75 -2.46 1.78
N ASN A 412 2.62 -3.14 1.63
CA ASN A 412 2.57 -4.57 1.75
C ASN A 412 3.03 -5.24 0.44
N GLU A 413 3.49 -6.49 0.50
CA GLU A 413 3.81 -7.26 -0.71
C GLU A 413 2.59 -7.43 -1.64
N TYR A 414 1.37 -7.39 -1.09
CA TYR A 414 0.14 -7.17 -1.83
C TYR A 414 -0.20 -5.67 -1.81
N ILE A 415 0.03 -4.99 -2.93
CA ILE A 415 -0.16 -3.53 -3.08
C ILE A 415 -1.50 -3.04 -2.53
N GLY A 416 -1.48 -1.91 -1.81
CA GLY A 416 -2.63 -1.31 -1.14
C GLY A 416 -2.97 -1.97 0.21
N GLY A 417 -2.26 -3.04 0.59
CA GLY A 417 -2.31 -3.66 1.92
C GLY A 417 -3.72 -3.85 2.49
N GLY A 418 -3.99 -3.21 3.62
CA GLY A 418 -5.27 -3.25 4.32
C GLY A 418 -6.26 -2.15 3.91
N VAL A 419 -6.11 -1.47 2.77
CA VAL A 419 -6.89 -0.24 2.46
C VAL A 419 -8.40 -0.48 2.41
N LEU A 420 -8.83 -1.62 1.84
CA LEU A 420 -10.22 -2.05 1.84
C LEU A 420 -10.59 -2.95 3.05
N GLY A 421 -9.70 -3.06 4.03
CA GLY A 421 -9.90 -3.76 5.30
C GLY A 421 -9.65 -2.83 6.50
N SER A 422 -8.99 -3.33 7.54
CA SER A 422 -8.76 -2.59 8.80
C SER A 422 -7.40 -1.87 8.90
N GLY A 423 -6.46 -2.10 7.97
CA GLY A 423 -5.16 -1.42 7.96
C GLY A 423 -5.32 0.08 7.73
N CYS A 424 -4.56 0.92 8.44
CA CYS A 424 -4.77 2.37 8.41
C CYS A 424 -3.46 3.12 8.70
N VAL A 425 -2.40 2.68 8.03
CA VAL A 425 -1.02 3.16 8.15
C VAL A 425 -0.62 3.93 6.90
N GLN A 426 0.67 4.22 6.72
CA GLN A 426 1.15 5.08 5.64
C GLN A 426 0.67 4.63 4.24
N GLU A 427 0.76 3.35 3.89
CA GLU A 427 0.23 2.80 2.61
C GLU A 427 -1.28 3.06 2.46
N GLU A 428 -2.10 2.61 3.41
CA GLU A 428 -3.55 2.77 3.26
C GLU A 428 -3.98 4.23 3.27
N ILE A 429 -3.34 5.08 4.08
CA ILE A 429 -3.63 6.52 4.12
C ILE A 429 -3.27 7.18 2.78
N ARG A 430 -2.17 6.78 2.14
CA ARG A 430 -1.80 7.29 0.81
C ARG A 430 -2.82 6.86 -0.25
N PHE A 431 -3.26 5.60 -0.22
CA PHE A 431 -4.30 5.08 -1.11
C PHE A 431 -5.71 5.64 -0.83
N LEU A 432 -6.00 6.14 0.38
CA LEU A 432 -7.26 6.82 0.71
C LEU A 432 -7.26 8.29 0.30
N THR A 433 -6.12 8.97 0.41
CA THR A 433 -5.97 10.36 -0.02
C THR A 433 -5.84 10.49 -1.55
N CYS A 434 -5.33 9.45 -2.22
CA CYS A 434 -5.25 9.34 -3.68
C CYS A 434 -5.94 8.05 -4.21
N PRO A 435 -7.29 7.94 -4.20
CA PRO A 435 -7.99 6.66 -4.47
C PRO A 435 -7.73 6.01 -5.82
N GLU A 436 -7.24 6.74 -6.81
CA GLU A 436 -6.81 6.19 -8.11
C GLU A 436 -5.72 5.12 -7.96
N MET A 437 -4.90 5.18 -6.92
CA MET A 437 -3.89 4.17 -6.59
C MET A 437 -4.49 2.78 -6.33
N ILE A 438 -5.75 2.68 -5.87
CA ILE A 438 -6.46 1.41 -5.63
C ILE A 438 -6.62 0.60 -6.93
N VAL A 439 -6.52 1.22 -8.12
CA VAL A 439 -6.52 0.48 -9.39
C VAL A 439 -5.31 -0.44 -9.53
N SER A 440 -4.17 -0.16 -8.88
CA SER A 440 -3.04 -1.09 -8.82
C SER A 440 -3.43 -2.43 -8.20
N MET A 441 -4.33 -2.45 -7.21
CA MET A 441 -4.86 -3.66 -6.60
C MET A 441 -5.60 -4.56 -7.60
N ILE A 442 -6.16 -3.99 -8.68
CA ILE A 442 -6.91 -4.74 -9.70
C ILE A 442 -5.96 -5.58 -10.55
N LEU A 443 -4.77 -5.05 -10.88
CA LEU A 443 -3.92 -5.55 -11.96
C LEU A 443 -2.48 -5.94 -11.55
N CYS A 444 -1.99 -5.59 -10.36
CA CYS A 444 -0.65 -5.98 -9.91
C CYS A 444 -0.67 -7.22 -9.02
N GLU A 445 0.10 -8.25 -9.40
CA GLU A 445 0.34 -9.39 -8.51
C GLU A 445 1.24 -9.03 -7.31
N ARG A 446 1.17 -9.82 -6.23
CA ARG A 446 2.10 -9.80 -5.08
C ARG A 446 3.54 -9.58 -5.52
N MET A 447 4.30 -8.70 -4.88
CA MET A 447 5.70 -8.44 -5.20
C MET A 447 6.64 -9.57 -4.73
N HIS A 448 7.60 -9.98 -5.56
CA HIS A 448 8.79 -10.71 -5.11
C HIS A 448 9.82 -9.76 -4.49
N HIS A 449 10.85 -10.31 -3.85
CA HIS A 449 11.90 -9.54 -3.16
C HIS A 449 12.70 -8.60 -4.08
N ASN A 450 12.74 -8.88 -5.38
CA ASN A 450 13.48 -8.11 -6.38
C ASN A 450 12.57 -7.26 -7.29
N GLU A 451 11.35 -6.94 -6.83
CA GLU A 451 10.35 -6.19 -7.59
C GLU A 451 9.86 -4.96 -6.83
N ALA A 452 9.38 -3.95 -7.55
CA ALA A 452 8.65 -2.80 -7.01
C ALA A 452 7.50 -2.42 -7.94
N ILE A 453 6.50 -1.71 -7.42
CA ILE A 453 5.40 -1.15 -8.20
C ILE A 453 5.51 0.37 -8.15
N VAL A 454 5.44 1.03 -9.30
CA VAL A 454 5.46 2.50 -9.43
C VAL A 454 4.11 2.97 -9.95
N ILE A 455 3.56 4.02 -9.34
CA ILE A 455 2.30 4.64 -9.72
C ILE A 455 2.56 6.12 -10.03
N CYS A 456 2.33 6.52 -11.28
CA CYS A 456 2.54 7.86 -11.80
C CYS A 456 1.20 8.51 -12.13
N GLY A 457 0.97 9.76 -11.71
CA GLY A 457 -0.18 10.55 -12.16
C GLY A 457 -1.44 10.50 -11.30
N ALA A 458 -1.42 9.78 -10.18
CA ALA A 458 -2.54 9.73 -9.24
C ALA A 458 -2.72 11.09 -8.54
N GLU A 459 -3.97 11.57 -8.50
CA GLU A 459 -4.32 12.87 -7.91
C GLU A 459 -4.79 12.73 -6.45
N ARG A 460 -4.48 13.72 -5.61
CA ARG A 460 -4.92 13.79 -4.21
C ARG A 460 -6.29 14.46 -4.15
N PHE A 461 -7.22 13.83 -3.44
CA PHE A 461 -8.60 14.28 -3.29
C PHE A 461 -9.00 14.51 -1.83
N SER A 462 -8.17 14.13 -0.86
CA SER A 462 -8.46 14.29 0.56
C SER A 462 -7.19 14.64 1.34
N ASP A 463 -7.38 15.32 2.46
CA ASP A 463 -6.38 15.43 3.51
C ASP A 463 -6.83 14.67 4.77
N TYR A 464 -5.99 14.65 5.80
CA TYR A 464 -6.23 13.88 7.01
C TYR A 464 -5.39 14.35 8.20
N ASN A 465 -5.83 13.97 9.40
CA ASN A 465 -5.00 14.00 10.62
C ASN A 465 -4.95 12.62 11.25
N GLY A 466 -4.02 12.46 12.20
CA GLY A 466 -3.82 11.23 12.93
C GLY A 466 -3.30 10.10 12.04
N TYR A 467 -3.13 8.93 12.64
CA TYR A 467 -2.51 7.76 12.04
C TYR A 467 -2.95 6.51 12.80
N GLY A 468 -3.11 5.37 12.13
CA GLY A 468 -3.70 4.20 12.78
C GLY A 468 -5.10 4.53 13.31
N SER A 469 -5.39 4.22 14.58
CA SER A 469 -6.71 4.43 15.21
C SER A 469 -7.14 5.90 15.34
N SER A 470 -6.22 6.86 15.28
CA SER A 470 -6.54 8.29 15.34
C SER A 470 -6.85 8.91 13.97
N PHE A 471 -6.68 8.18 12.87
CA PHE A 471 -6.94 8.67 11.51
C PHE A 471 -8.34 9.30 11.36
N ARG A 472 -8.41 10.56 10.92
CA ARG A 472 -9.64 11.27 10.57
C ARG A 472 -9.48 11.97 9.22
N TRP A 473 -10.48 11.83 8.37
CA TRP A 473 -10.56 12.51 7.08
C TRP A 473 -10.74 14.03 7.25
N ARG A 474 -10.12 14.81 6.36
CA ARG A 474 -10.41 16.23 6.15
C ARG A 474 -10.59 16.51 4.64
N PRO A 475 -11.43 17.50 4.27
CA PRO A 475 -11.38 18.06 2.93
C PRO A 475 -10.03 18.76 2.72
N MET A 476 -9.56 18.84 1.48
CA MET A 476 -8.42 19.70 1.14
C MET A 476 -8.86 21.17 1.14
N GLU A 477 -8.12 22.04 1.83
CA GLU A 477 -8.39 23.49 1.80
C GLU A 477 -8.10 24.11 0.42
N LYS A 478 -7.11 23.54 -0.27
CA LYS A 478 -6.71 23.89 -1.64
C LYS A 478 -6.27 22.62 -2.35
N MET A 479 -6.74 22.41 -3.58
CA MET A 479 -6.25 21.32 -4.45
C MET A 479 -4.77 21.53 -4.78
N ASP A 480 -4.02 20.44 -4.85
CA ASP A 480 -2.61 20.46 -5.23
C ASP A 480 -2.42 21.00 -6.65
N SER A 481 -1.65 22.07 -6.81
CA SER A 481 -1.37 22.71 -8.10
C SER A 481 -0.05 22.22 -8.71
N PHE A 482 0.10 20.90 -8.84
CA PHE A 482 1.28 20.30 -9.47
C PHE A 482 1.17 20.31 -11.01
N PRO A 483 2.30 20.42 -11.74
CA PRO A 483 2.29 20.31 -13.18
C PRO A 483 1.90 18.89 -13.63
N ARG A 484 1.46 18.79 -14.89
CA ARG A 484 1.31 17.53 -15.59
C ARG A 484 2.41 17.41 -16.64
N ASP A 485 2.82 16.18 -16.93
CA ASP A 485 3.80 15.88 -17.98
C ASP A 485 3.19 15.97 -19.38
N ARG A 486 4.00 15.80 -20.44
CA ARG A 486 3.50 15.93 -21.83
C ARG A 486 2.42 14.91 -22.22
N PHE A 487 2.19 13.88 -21.40
CA PHE A 487 1.12 12.88 -21.57
C PHE A 487 -0.08 13.11 -20.64
N ASN A 488 -0.15 14.29 -20.00
CA ASN A 488 -1.21 14.68 -19.07
C ASN A 488 -1.26 13.85 -17.77
N ARG A 489 -0.17 13.15 -17.40
CA ARG A 489 -0.02 12.51 -16.08
C ARG A 489 0.41 13.58 -15.08
N LEU A 490 -0.20 13.64 -13.90
CA LEU A 490 0.27 14.52 -12.81
C LEU A 490 1.72 14.17 -12.45
N CYS A 491 2.60 15.16 -12.28
CA CYS A 491 4.02 14.95 -11.93
C CYS A 491 4.21 14.54 -10.45
N CYS A 492 3.50 13.49 -10.05
CA CYS A 492 3.57 12.78 -8.78
C CYS A 492 3.89 11.32 -9.10
N GLU A 493 5.07 10.86 -8.69
CA GLU A 493 5.56 9.50 -8.89
C GLU A 493 5.75 8.83 -7.52
N LEU A 494 5.05 7.72 -7.29
CA LEU A 494 5.11 6.95 -6.06
C LEU A 494 5.68 5.56 -6.33
N VAL A 495 6.53 5.04 -5.46
CA VAL A 495 7.02 3.66 -5.49
C VAL A 495 6.65 2.90 -4.23
N ALA A 496 5.95 1.78 -4.42
CA ALA A 496 5.66 0.80 -3.41
C ALA A 496 6.80 -0.21 -3.28
N ILE A 497 7.35 -0.30 -2.07
CA ILE A 497 8.32 -1.32 -1.68
C ILE A 497 7.94 -1.94 -0.33
N ASP A 498 7.75 -3.25 -0.30
CA ASP A 498 7.46 -3.99 0.92
C ASP A 498 8.73 -4.31 1.71
N ALA A 499 8.78 -3.95 3.00
CA ALA A 499 9.84 -4.40 3.92
C ALA A 499 9.49 -5.79 4.51
N LEU A 500 10.50 -6.51 5.03
CA LEU A 500 10.25 -7.74 5.78
C LEU A 500 9.64 -7.44 7.16
N PRO A 501 8.64 -8.21 7.62
CA PRO A 501 8.13 -8.12 8.99
C PRO A 501 9.01 -8.89 9.98
N PHE A 502 9.49 -8.21 11.02
CA PHE A 502 10.34 -8.74 12.08
C PHE A 502 9.62 -8.75 13.44
N TYR A 503 9.04 -9.89 13.81
CA TYR A 503 8.47 -10.10 15.15
C TYR A 503 9.55 -10.10 16.23
N ASN A 504 10.76 -10.55 15.87
CA ASN A 504 11.97 -10.47 16.68
C ASN A 504 12.95 -9.49 16.01
N LYS A 505 13.05 -8.28 16.56
CA LYS A 505 13.92 -7.21 16.02
C LYS A 505 15.41 -7.59 15.86
N HIS A 506 15.86 -8.67 16.49
CA HIS A 506 17.26 -9.12 16.40
C HIS A 506 17.55 -9.91 15.12
N GLU A 507 16.53 -10.48 14.47
CA GLU A 507 16.70 -11.29 13.24
C GLU A 507 17.16 -10.48 12.04
N GLN A 508 16.82 -9.18 11.97
CA GLN A 508 17.18 -8.31 10.85
C GLN A 508 18.68 -8.05 10.72
N PHE A 509 19.47 -8.29 11.76
CA PHE A 509 20.94 -8.20 11.72
C PHE A 509 21.59 -9.48 11.15
N ASN A 510 20.89 -10.12 10.21
CA ASN A 510 21.40 -11.19 9.38
C ASN A 510 21.67 -10.63 7.97
N ILE A 511 22.87 -10.88 7.43
CA ILE A 511 23.31 -10.27 6.17
C ILE A 511 22.46 -10.63 4.95
N ASP A 512 21.86 -11.82 4.90
CA ASP A 512 20.95 -12.20 3.80
C ASP A 512 19.65 -11.39 3.83
N LEU A 513 19.18 -11.05 5.03
CA LEU A 513 18.00 -10.19 5.21
C LEU A 513 18.33 -8.73 4.94
N VAL A 514 19.51 -8.25 5.34
CA VAL A 514 20.03 -6.92 4.92
C VAL A 514 20.12 -6.83 3.40
N ASN A 515 20.66 -7.86 2.74
CA ASN A 515 20.76 -7.95 1.28
C ASN A 515 19.40 -7.94 0.58
N ARG A 516 18.40 -8.63 1.14
CA ARG A 516 17.02 -8.60 0.66
C ARG A 516 16.45 -7.18 0.70
N GLU A 517 16.56 -6.50 1.85
CA GLU A 517 16.00 -5.15 2.03
C GLU A 517 16.75 -4.11 1.17
N LEU A 518 18.07 -4.26 1.00
CA LEU A 518 18.89 -3.42 0.14
C LEU A 518 18.54 -3.61 -1.34
N LEU A 519 18.34 -4.84 -1.80
CA LEU A 519 17.84 -5.12 -3.15
C LEU A 519 16.44 -4.53 -3.38
N LYS A 520 15.52 -4.70 -2.43
CA LYS A 520 14.15 -4.17 -2.52
C LYS A 520 14.15 -2.64 -2.68
N ALA A 521 14.90 -1.92 -1.83
CA ALA A 521 15.03 -0.47 -1.94
C ALA A 521 15.73 -0.05 -3.24
N TYR A 522 16.80 -0.75 -3.65
CA TYR A 522 17.52 -0.49 -4.88
C TYR A 522 16.64 -0.65 -6.13
N VAL A 523 15.81 -1.69 -6.20
CA VAL A 523 14.82 -1.91 -7.28
C VAL A 523 13.78 -0.79 -7.26
N GLY A 524 13.27 -0.42 -6.09
CA GLY A 524 12.30 0.68 -5.98
C GLY A 524 12.86 2.01 -6.47
N PHE A 525 14.14 2.29 -6.18
CA PHE A 525 14.78 3.56 -6.52
C PHE A 525 15.36 3.60 -7.95
N ALA A 526 15.12 2.59 -8.79
CA ALA A 526 15.60 2.55 -10.18
C ALA A 526 15.18 3.78 -11.00
N VAL A 527 16.06 4.23 -11.90
CA VAL A 527 15.86 5.38 -12.79
C VAL A 527 15.59 4.89 -14.21
N ASN A 528 14.33 4.93 -14.63
CA ASN A 528 13.89 4.47 -15.97
C ASN A 528 13.64 5.62 -16.97
N ASP A 529 13.43 6.84 -16.50
CA ASP A 529 13.19 8.03 -17.34
C ASP A 529 14.44 8.90 -17.56
N GLY A 530 15.61 8.44 -17.10
CA GLY A 530 16.84 9.23 -17.06
C GLY A 530 16.81 10.41 -16.09
N THR A 531 15.76 10.57 -15.30
CA THR A 531 15.63 11.65 -14.32
C THR A 531 16.13 11.19 -12.95
N MET A 532 17.20 11.81 -12.47
CA MET A 532 17.77 11.54 -11.15
C MET A 532 16.95 12.21 -10.03
N LYS A 533 15.61 12.16 -10.11
CA LYS A 533 14.68 12.72 -9.11
C LYS A 533 15.11 12.27 -7.70
N PRO A 534 15.12 13.16 -6.69
CA PRO A 534 15.34 12.73 -5.31
C PRO A 534 14.33 11.65 -4.90
N VAL A 535 14.67 10.87 -3.88
CA VAL A 535 13.78 9.91 -3.23
C VAL A 535 13.25 10.53 -1.94
N ALA A 536 11.94 10.70 -1.81
CA ALA A 536 11.27 11.13 -0.59
C ALA A 536 10.78 9.91 0.19
N THR A 537 11.40 9.63 1.34
CA THR A 537 11.15 8.41 2.14
C THR A 537 11.20 8.71 3.64
N GLY A 538 11.18 7.68 4.49
CA GLY A 538 11.38 7.79 5.92
C GLY A 538 11.60 6.43 6.58
N ASN A 539 10.92 6.23 7.72
CA ASN A 539 10.99 5.06 8.60
C ASN A 539 10.39 3.75 8.01
N TRP A 540 10.78 3.40 6.78
CA TRP A 540 10.32 2.25 6.00
C TRP A 540 10.48 0.92 6.76
N GLY A 541 9.34 0.24 7.02
CA GLY A 541 9.31 -1.03 7.76
C GLY A 541 9.55 -0.92 9.28
N CYS A 542 9.76 0.28 9.83
CA CYS A 542 10.11 0.46 11.26
C CYS A 542 8.91 0.61 12.20
N GLY A 543 7.69 0.64 11.67
CA GLY A 543 6.46 0.60 12.46
C GLY A 543 6.01 -0.84 12.73
N VAL A 544 4.87 -1.22 12.18
CA VAL A 544 4.24 -2.56 12.30
C VAL A 544 5.18 -3.72 12.01
N PHE A 545 6.14 -3.51 11.11
CA PHE A 545 7.07 -4.54 10.65
C PHE A 545 8.36 -4.63 11.49
N GLY A 546 8.50 -3.86 12.58
CA GLY A 546 9.54 -4.09 13.60
C GLY A 546 10.99 -3.81 13.16
N GLY A 547 11.20 -3.18 12.00
CA GLY A 547 12.52 -2.81 11.50
C GLY A 547 13.24 -1.77 12.39
N ASP A 548 14.56 -1.90 12.53
CA ASP A 548 15.39 -0.95 13.24
C ASP A 548 15.65 0.30 12.38
N LEU A 549 15.50 1.48 12.99
CA LEU A 549 15.61 2.78 12.32
C LEU A 549 17.03 3.02 11.76
N HIS A 550 18.06 2.64 12.52
CA HIS A 550 19.47 2.83 12.13
C HIS A 550 19.81 1.96 10.93
N LEU A 551 19.41 0.68 10.94
CA LEU A 551 19.64 -0.23 9.84
C LEU A 551 18.85 0.17 8.59
N LYS A 552 17.54 0.43 8.71
CA LYS A 552 16.68 0.79 7.57
C LYS A 552 17.01 2.13 6.92
N SER A 553 17.52 3.10 7.69
CA SER A 553 17.99 4.38 7.13
C SER A 553 19.27 4.23 6.32
N LEU A 554 20.25 3.45 6.80
CA LEU A 554 21.50 3.18 6.08
C LEU A 554 21.29 2.29 4.85
N ILE A 555 20.38 1.31 4.91
CA ILE A 555 19.97 0.51 3.74
C ILE A 555 19.43 1.41 2.62
N GLN A 556 18.55 2.36 2.96
CA GLN A 556 18.01 3.30 1.98
C GLN A 556 19.06 4.30 1.46
N LEU A 557 20.01 4.72 2.31
CA LEU A 557 21.15 5.54 1.90
C LEU A 557 22.04 4.79 0.90
N MET A 558 22.37 3.51 1.15
CA MET A 558 23.14 2.68 0.22
C MET A 558 22.40 2.46 -1.10
N ALA A 559 21.10 2.12 -1.05
CA ALA A 559 20.28 1.91 -2.24
C ALA A 559 20.18 3.16 -3.13
N SER A 560 19.89 4.31 -2.52
CA SER A 560 19.79 5.60 -3.24
C SER A 560 21.14 6.05 -3.79
N SER A 561 22.24 5.82 -3.06
CA SER A 561 23.61 6.09 -3.52
C SER A 561 24.01 5.20 -4.70
N ALA A 562 23.67 3.91 -4.67
CA ALA A 562 23.88 2.99 -5.80
C ALA A 562 23.10 3.43 -7.05
N GLN A 563 21.86 3.92 -6.87
CA GLN A 563 21.06 4.54 -7.93
C GLN A 563 21.47 6.00 -8.25
N LYS A 564 22.48 6.56 -7.58
CA LYS A 564 22.96 7.95 -7.71
C LYS A 564 21.87 9.03 -7.49
N ARG A 565 20.89 8.74 -6.63
CA ARG A 565 19.77 9.64 -6.29
C ARG A 565 19.97 10.26 -4.92
N CYS A 566 19.63 11.54 -4.80
CA CYS A 566 19.55 12.23 -3.52
C CYS A 566 18.45 11.61 -2.64
N LEU A 567 18.71 11.44 -1.35
CA LEU A 567 17.76 10.89 -0.38
C LEU A 567 17.21 12.00 0.52
N CYS A 568 15.91 12.20 0.51
CA CYS A 568 15.17 13.06 1.44
C CYS A 568 14.42 12.16 2.43
N TYR A 569 14.81 12.21 3.69
CA TYR A 569 14.36 11.29 4.74
C TYR A 569 13.55 12.03 5.81
N PHE A 570 12.28 11.66 5.95
CA PHE A 570 11.35 12.18 6.94
C PHE A 570 11.29 11.24 8.16
N THR A 571 11.68 11.72 9.34
CA THR A 571 11.65 10.95 10.60
C THR A 571 10.29 11.05 11.32
N PHE A 572 9.35 11.79 10.74
CA PHE A 572 7.97 11.97 11.20
C PHE A 572 7.81 12.52 12.62
N GLY A 573 8.71 13.40 13.08
CA GLY A 573 8.63 14.03 14.40
C GLY A 573 9.72 13.58 15.38
N ASP A 574 10.48 12.53 15.05
CA ASP A 574 11.64 12.09 15.83
C ASP A 574 12.86 12.99 15.54
N LEU A 575 12.91 14.14 16.23
CA LEU A 575 14.01 15.10 16.16
C LEU A 575 15.35 14.47 16.56
N LYS A 576 15.36 13.63 17.61
CA LYS A 576 16.59 12.99 18.09
C LYS A 576 17.17 12.05 17.04
N PHE A 577 16.33 11.23 16.41
CA PHE A 577 16.78 10.38 15.31
C PHE A 577 17.25 11.19 14.09
N ALA A 578 16.59 12.31 13.78
CA ALA A 578 17.00 13.20 12.68
C ALA A 578 18.40 13.82 12.90
N GLU A 579 18.66 14.32 14.11
CA GLU A 579 19.96 14.88 14.48
C GLU A 579 21.04 13.80 14.48
N ASN A 580 20.78 12.64 15.10
CA ASN A 580 21.71 11.50 15.10
C ASN A 580 22.04 11.00 13.68
N PHE A 581 21.05 10.87 12.79
CA PHE A 581 21.30 10.40 11.41
C PHE A 581 22.09 11.42 10.60
N THR A 582 21.87 12.71 10.84
CA THR A 582 22.66 13.80 10.24
C THR A 582 24.12 13.74 10.70
N GLU A 583 24.39 13.56 12.00
CA GLU A 583 25.76 13.44 12.54
C GLU A 583 26.50 12.22 11.95
N ILE A 584 25.85 11.05 11.89
CA ILE A 584 26.46 9.86 11.27
C ILE A 584 26.74 10.08 9.78
N TYR A 585 25.83 10.71 9.05
CA TYR A 585 26.03 11.03 7.64
C TYR A 585 27.20 12.00 7.43
N GLU A 586 27.32 13.04 8.26
CA GLU A 586 28.44 13.98 8.19
C GLU A 586 29.78 13.29 8.46
N MET A 587 29.87 12.39 9.45
CA MET A 587 31.08 11.59 9.67
C MET A 587 31.40 10.63 8.50
N LEU A 588 30.39 9.98 7.91
CA LEU A 588 30.57 9.10 6.75
C LEU A 588 31.10 9.88 5.53
N VAL A 589 30.58 11.09 5.29
CA VAL A 589 31.03 11.97 4.20
C VAL A 589 32.42 12.54 4.46
N GLN A 590 32.72 12.97 5.70
CA GLN A 590 34.05 13.48 6.08
C GLN A 590 35.16 12.43 5.96
N ALA A 591 34.81 11.14 6.10
CA ALA A 591 35.73 10.01 5.93
C ALA A 591 35.71 9.39 4.52
N ASP A 592 35.14 10.08 3.52
CA ASP A 592 35.01 9.65 2.12
C ASP A 592 34.48 8.20 1.95
N ILE A 593 33.56 7.79 2.81
CA ILE A 593 33.05 6.42 2.84
C ILE A 593 32.23 6.14 1.58
N THR A 594 32.62 5.09 0.84
CA THR A 594 31.86 4.57 -0.31
C THR A 594 30.71 3.65 0.12
N VAL A 595 29.76 3.39 -0.79
CA VAL A 595 28.68 2.41 -0.58
C VAL A 595 29.24 1.04 -0.21
N ARG A 596 30.34 0.60 -0.84
CA ARG A 596 31.08 -0.61 -0.45
C ARG A 596 31.48 -0.58 1.02
N GLN A 597 32.22 0.46 1.45
CA GLN A 597 32.73 0.55 2.81
C GLN A 597 31.60 0.63 3.85
N LEU A 598 30.50 1.33 3.55
CA LEU A 598 29.33 1.34 4.44
C LEU A 598 28.67 -0.05 4.52
N TYR A 599 28.54 -0.76 3.40
CA TYR A 599 28.08 -2.14 3.40
C TYR A 599 29.00 -3.06 4.22
N ASP A 600 30.31 -2.93 4.07
CA ASP A 600 31.31 -3.72 4.81
C ASP A 600 31.22 -3.45 6.33
N ILE A 601 30.98 -2.21 6.76
CA ILE A 601 30.77 -1.87 8.18
C ILE A 601 29.46 -2.49 8.72
N VAL A 602 28.36 -2.40 7.96
CA VAL A 602 27.07 -3.03 8.34
C VAL A 602 27.20 -4.56 8.38
N HIS A 603 27.94 -5.15 7.43
CA HIS A 603 28.24 -6.58 7.41
C HIS A 603 29.08 -7.00 8.62
N GLY A 604 30.10 -6.21 8.98
CA GLY A 604 30.89 -6.42 10.20
C GLY A 604 30.02 -6.40 11.45
N TYR A 605 29.13 -5.41 11.58
CA TYR A 605 28.16 -5.33 12.68
C TYR A 605 27.25 -6.56 12.74
N CYS A 606 26.73 -7.04 11.61
CA CYS A 606 25.89 -8.24 11.55
C CYS A 606 26.66 -9.52 11.94
N CYS A 607 27.96 -9.63 11.61
CA CYS A 607 28.80 -10.74 12.03
C CYS A 607 29.18 -10.70 13.52
N GLU A 608 29.37 -9.50 14.06
CA GLU A 608 29.72 -9.25 15.47
C GLU A 608 28.47 -9.15 16.38
N TYR A 609 27.25 -9.32 15.83
CA TYR A 609 25.99 -9.01 16.53
C TYR A 609 25.65 -9.99 17.65
N ASP A 610 25.80 -9.54 18.90
CA ASP A 610 25.16 -10.12 20.07
C ASP A 610 23.95 -9.30 20.54
N LYS A 611 22.82 -9.98 20.78
CA LYS A 611 21.53 -9.38 21.16
C LYS A 611 21.52 -8.67 22.52
N ASN A 612 22.49 -8.96 23.40
CA ASN A 612 22.56 -8.39 24.74
C ASN A 612 23.62 -7.27 24.85
N ASN A 613 24.70 -7.36 24.06
CA ASN A 613 25.90 -6.52 24.21
C ASN A 613 26.15 -5.55 23.04
N SER A 614 25.54 -5.74 21.86
CA SER A 614 25.82 -4.86 20.71
C SER A 614 25.28 -3.45 20.93
N PRO A 615 26.08 -2.38 20.77
CA PRO A 615 25.59 -1.01 20.79
C PRO A 615 24.69 -0.74 19.57
N PRO A 616 23.89 0.34 19.55
CA PRO A 616 23.17 0.78 18.35
C PRO A 616 24.13 0.94 17.15
N LEU A 617 23.66 0.58 15.95
CA LEU A 617 24.49 0.56 14.74
C LEU A 617 25.18 1.90 14.42
N PHE A 618 24.54 3.04 14.74
CA PHE A 618 25.14 4.37 14.60
C PHE A 618 26.35 4.59 15.52
N GLU A 619 26.28 4.12 16.77
CA GLU A 619 27.40 4.21 17.72
C GLU A 619 28.57 3.33 17.26
N TYR A 620 28.28 2.11 16.79
CA TYR A 620 29.26 1.21 16.19
C TYR A 620 29.99 1.84 14.98
N ILE A 621 29.24 2.48 14.08
CA ILE A 621 29.81 3.19 12.92
C ILE A 621 30.72 4.32 13.39
N SER A 622 30.29 5.13 14.35
CA SER A 622 31.10 6.21 14.94
C SER A 622 32.42 5.68 15.51
N TRP A 623 32.39 4.55 16.23
CA TRP A 623 33.60 3.91 16.75
C TRP A 623 34.53 3.38 15.65
N LYS A 624 34.01 2.72 14.60
CA LYS A 624 34.82 2.22 13.49
C LYS A 624 35.46 3.37 12.69
N ILE A 625 34.75 4.47 12.43
CA ILE A 625 35.30 5.65 11.74
C ILE A 625 36.39 6.32 12.59
N ARG A 626 36.09 6.65 13.85
CA ARG A 626 37.04 7.32 14.76
C ARG A 626 38.28 6.45 15.05
N GLY A 627 38.10 5.12 15.12
CA GLY A 627 39.20 4.17 15.27
C GLY A 627 40.14 4.17 14.07
N ASN A 628 39.61 4.19 12.84
CA ASN A 628 40.44 4.24 11.64
C ASN A 628 41.23 5.56 11.53
N THR A 629 40.64 6.70 11.88
CA THR A 629 41.32 8.01 11.88
C THR A 629 42.42 8.15 12.94
N ALA A 630 42.50 7.24 13.92
CA ALA A 630 43.55 7.24 14.93
C ALA A 630 44.84 6.50 14.49
N TYR A 631 44.82 5.84 13.33
CA TYR A 631 45.94 5.07 12.77
C TYR A 631 46.32 5.50 11.34
N SER A 632 45.80 6.65 10.88
CA SER A 632 46.11 7.32 9.62
C SER A 632 46.81 8.66 9.87
#